data_AF-A0A1W9GG06-F1
#
_entry.id   AF-A0A1W9GG06-F1
#
_cell.length_a   1.000
_cell.length_b   1.000
_cell.length_c   1.000
_cell.angle_alpha   90.00
_cell.angle_beta   90.00
_cell.angle_gamma   90.00
#
_symmetry.space_group_name_H-M   'P 1'
#
loop_
_entity.id
_entity.type
_entity.pdbx_description
1 polymer ?
#
loop_
_entity_poly.entity_id
_entity_poly.type
_entity_poly.pdbx_seq_one_letter_code
_entity_poly.pdbx_strand_id
1 'polypeptide(L)'
;MAIGYRTLGSTVSAIVFLCVPIVMAGQFGTPKDDEGTRIFKAEEHPSYSGQFHLTGQQAFLIGSMNDRSPWDHMDYAGKRLQSVQGTINIDVDERTNSGHVIAEFTEGPDRYRIVMDRFAAKAPFQDGGIATRIYEHGDSGNGDPLYPKTWLYLGGWGTATVFKNGDVLYKDYDAHFMVMERSRDPQTHEVRYPVKRSLPGGETDPAGMEIDLWVRSKEQNTNNFPPFEIFVHLCWEEVTWRSVGK
;
A
#
# COMPACT_ATOMS: atom_id res chain seq x y z
N MET A 1 -8.14 28.15 69.65
CA MET A 1 -9.16 27.13 69.36
C MET A 1 -9.19 26.99 67.84
N ALA A 2 -8.92 25.79 67.34
CA ALA A 2 -8.59 25.51 65.95
C ALA A 2 -9.83 25.16 65.11
N ILE A 3 -9.93 25.71 63.90
CA ILE A 3 -10.69 25.21 62.73
C ILE A 3 -9.97 25.84 61.51
N GLY A 4 -9.51 25.17 60.44
CA GLY A 4 -9.77 23.84 59.91
C GLY A 4 -10.07 23.96 58.40
N TYR A 5 -9.02 23.79 57.58
CA TYR A 5 -8.93 23.46 56.13
C TYR A 5 -10.15 23.57 55.19
N ARG A 6 -9.93 24.16 53.98
CA ARG A 6 -9.82 23.44 52.69
C ARG A 6 -9.61 24.41 51.51
N THR A 7 -8.45 24.32 50.86
CA THR A 7 -8.20 24.85 49.51
C THR A 7 -8.71 23.82 48.49
N LEU A 8 -9.71 24.18 47.68
CA LEU A 8 -10.01 23.47 46.44
C LEU A 8 -9.14 24.07 45.33
N GLY A 9 -8.19 23.28 44.82
CA GLY A 9 -7.56 23.55 43.54
C GLY A 9 -8.55 23.25 42.42
N SER A 10 -8.87 24.25 41.61
CA SER A 10 -9.67 24.08 40.41
C SER A 10 -8.71 23.88 39.23
N THR A 11 -8.56 22.63 38.80
CA THR A 11 -7.89 22.29 37.54
C THR A 11 -8.79 22.75 36.38
N VAL A 12 -8.31 23.73 35.61
CA VAL A 12 -8.93 24.12 34.34
C VAL A 12 -8.50 23.09 33.29
N SER A 13 -9.40 22.16 32.94
CA SER A 13 -9.23 21.34 31.74
C SER A 13 -9.48 22.20 30.51
N ALA A 14 -8.42 22.52 29.77
CA ALA A 14 -8.54 23.07 28.43
C ALA A 14 -9.00 21.96 27.47
N ILE A 15 -10.27 21.98 27.09
CA ILE A 15 -10.77 21.18 25.97
C ILE A 15 -10.31 21.87 24.69
N VAL A 16 -9.27 21.32 24.07
CA VAL A 16 -8.89 21.67 22.71
C VAL A 16 -9.89 21.01 21.77
N PHE A 17 -10.84 21.78 21.25
CA PHE A 17 -11.65 21.37 20.10
C PHE A 17 -10.73 21.32 18.88
N LEU A 18 -10.23 20.13 18.54
CA LEU A 18 -9.71 19.86 17.21
C LEU A 18 -10.89 19.91 16.24
N CYS A 19 -11.00 21.01 15.50
CA CYS A 19 -11.89 21.13 14.36
C CYS A 19 -11.33 20.24 13.24
N VAL A 20 -11.72 18.96 13.22
CA VAL A 20 -11.49 18.09 12.08
C VAL A 20 -12.44 18.56 10.98
N PRO A 21 -11.96 18.93 9.78
CA PRO A 21 -12.86 19.26 8.68
C PRO A 21 -13.78 18.07 8.43
N ILE A 22 -15.08 18.36 8.36
CA ILE A 22 -16.14 17.41 8.01
C ILE A 22 -15.75 16.77 6.68
N VAL A 23 -15.39 15.48 6.74
CA VAL A 23 -15.10 14.66 5.56
C VAL A 23 -16.33 14.69 4.66
N MET A 24 -16.11 15.01 3.38
CA MET A 24 -17.12 15.02 2.33
C MET A 24 -17.72 13.61 2.19
N ALA A 25 -18.83 13.37 2.89
CA ALA A 25 -19.60 12.15 2.77
C ALA A 25 -20.06 11.95 1.32
N GLY A 26 -19.75 10.80 0.73
CA GLY A 26 -20.25 10.38 -0.59
C GLY A 26 -19.22 10.19 -1.69
N GLN A 27 -17.92 10.35 -1.42
CA GLN A 27 -16.85 10.13 -2.42
C GLN A 27 -16.22 8.73 -2.36
N PHE A 28 -16.49 7.97 -1.30
CA PHE A 28 -15.97 6.63 -1.09
C PHE A 28 -17.13 5.63 -1.05
N GLY A 29 -16.85 4.38 -1.42
CA GLY A 29 -17.82 3.28 -1.39
C GLY A 29 -18.49 3.12 -0.02
N THR A 30 -19.49 2.24 0.06
CA THR A 30 -20.19 1.99 1.33
C THR A 30 -19.23 1.30 2.32
N PRO A 31 -19.06 1.83 3.55
CA PRO A 31 -18.27 1.23 4.62
C PRO A 31 -18.37 -0.30 4.67
N LYS A 32 -17.25 -1.03 4.76
CA LYS A 32 -17.29 -2.48 5.09
C LYS A 32 -17.67 -2.80 6.55
N ASP A 33 -18.26 -1.86 7.30
CA ASP A 33 -18.56 -1.97 8.73
C ASP A 33 -17.35 -2.51 9.54
N ASP A 34 -17.57 -3.17 10.69
CA ASP A 34 -16.56 -3.68 11.65
C ASP A 34 -15.64 -4.81 11.10
N GLU A 35 -15.42 -4.90 9.80
CA GLU A 35 -14.25 -5.58 9.23
C GLU A 35 -13.00 -4.74 9.53
N GLY A 36 -12.63 -4.72 10.81
CA GLY A 36 -11.48 -4.01 11.34
C GLY A 36 -10.19 -4.65 10.86
N THR A 37 -9.18 -3.82 10.62
CA THR A 37 -7.81 -4.30 10.45
C THR A 37 -7.37 -5.03 11.71
N ARG A 38 -7.03 -6.31 11.58
CA ARG A 38 -6.38 -7.09 12.64
C ARG A 38 -4.95 -7.38 12.23
N ILE A 39 -4.05 -6.54 12.71
CA ILE A 39 -2.61 -6.81 12.62
C ILE A 39 -2.35 -8.09 13.40
N PHE A 40 -1.85 -9.10 12.70
CA PHE A 40 -1.47 -10.36 13.33
C PHE A 40 -0.18 -10.16 14.11
N LYS A 41 -0.22 -10.46 15.41
CA LYS A 41 0.98 -10.43 16.24
C LYS A 41 1.63 -11.80 16.25
N ALA A 42 2.91 -11.86 15.92
CA ALA A 42 3.63 -13.12 15.80
C ALA A 42 3.60 -13.96 17.08
N GLU A 43 3.52 -13.32 18.25
CA GLU A 43 3.41 -13.99 19.55
C GLU A 43 2.08 -14.75 19.73
N GLU A 44 1.07 -14.50 18.89
CA GLU A 44 -0.22 -15.19 18.91
C GLU A 44 -0.13 -16.64 18.41
N HIS A 45 0.97 -17.03 17.74
CA HIS A 45 1.15 -18.39 17.22
C HIS A 45 2.60 -18.88 17.31
N PRO A 46 2.93 -19.79 18.25
CA PRO A 46 4.31 -20.21 18.53
C PRO A 46 5.09 -20.80 17.33
N SER A 47 4.39 -21.36 16.34
CA SER A 47 5.01 -21.95 15.14
C SER A 47 4.96 -21.03 13.92
N TYR A 48 4.62 -19.76 14.11
CA TYR A 48 4.55 -18.80 13.02
C TYR A 48 5.95 -18.33 12.62
N SER A 49 6.31 -18.54 11.35
CA SER A 49 7.63 -18.16 10.86
C SER A 49 7.78 -16.66 10.66
N GLY A 50 6.70 -15.94 10.35
CA GLY A 50 6.76 -14.55 9.89
C GLY A 50 7.46 -14.35 8.56
N GLN A 51 7.88 -15.43 7.89
CA GLN A 51 8.67 -15.40 6.66
C GLN A 51 7.80 -15.56 5.43
N PHE A 52 7.99 -14.65 4.48
CA PHE A 52 7.22 -14.54 3.25
C PHE A 52 8.17 -14.59 2.06
N HIS A 53 8.00 -15.62 1.23
CA HIS A 53 8.75 -15.79 -0.02
C HIS A 53 7.78 -15.84 -1.19
N LEU A 54 7.66 -14.73 -1.91
CA LEU A 54 6.75 -14.59 -3.05
C LEU A 54 7.50 -14.15 -4.31
N THR A 55 7.02 -14.64 -5.45
CA THR A 55 7.39 -14.12 -6.76
C THR A 55 6.14 -13.66 -7.49
N GLY A 56 6.20 -12.48 -8.11
CA GLY A 56 5.19 -11.99 -9.06
C GLY A 56 5.69 -12.06 -10.50
N GLN A 57 4.80 -12.44 -11.41
CA GLN A 57 5.00 -12.53 -12.86
C GLN A 57 3.84 -11.86 -13.60
N GLN A 58 3.90 -11.81 -14.93
CA GLN A 58 2.96 -11.06 -15.78
C GLN A 58 2.84 -9.59 -15.34
N ALA A 59 3.95 -8.87 -15.47
CA ALA A 59 4.04 -7.49 -15.00
C ALA A 59 3.33 -6.51 -15.94
N PHE A 60 2.64 -5.56 -15.36
CA PHE A 60 2.15 -4.37 -16.03
C PHE A 60 2.71 -3.12 -15.35
N LEU A 61 3.17 -2.17 -16.16
CA LEU A 61 3.53 -0.84 -15.73
C LEU A 61 2.35 0.09 -16.04
N ILE A 62 1.87 0.83 -15.04
CA ILE A 62 0.81 1.83 -15.21
C ILE A 62 1.48 3.13 -15.66
N GLY A 63 1.16 3.61 -16.87
CA GLY A 63 1.87 4.69 -17.54
C GLY A 63 3.17 4.22 -18.19
N SER A 64 4.14 5.13 -18.32
CA SER A 64 5.47 4.88 -18.89
C SER A 64 6.56 5.59 -18.10
N MET A 65 7.75 4.98 -17.94
CA MET A 65 8.90 5.67 -17.33
C MET A 65 9.43 6.81 -18.20
N ASN A 66 8.97 6.90 -19.45
CA ASN A 66 9.32 7.96 -20.40
C ASN A 66 8.24 9.04 -20.54
N ASP A 67 7.15 8.95 -19.77
CA ASP A 67 6.10 9.96 -19.79
C ASP A 67 6.65 11.32 -19.35
N ARG A 68 6.14 12.37 -20.01
CA ARG A 68 6.28 13.74 -19.54
C ARG A 68 5.15 14.02 -18.57
N SER A 69 5.37 14.93 -17.61
CA SER A 69 4.31 15.45 -16.76
C SER A 69 3.07 15.83 -17.60
N PRO A 70 1.86 15.42 -17.20
CA PRO A 70 1.54 14.78 -15.92
C PRO A 70 1.80 13.26 -15.83
N TRP A 71 2.27 12.81 -14.65
CA TRP A 71 2.48 11.40 -14.31
C TRP A 71 1.20 10.76 -13.77
N ASP A 72 0.22 10.58 -14.65
CA ASP A 72 -1.05 9.93 -14.32
C ASP A 72 -0.90 8.39 -14.29
N HIS A 73 -0.09 7.91 -13.36
CA HIS A 73 0.32 6.50 -13.24
C HIS A 73 -0.58 5.72 -12.27
N MET A 74 -1.81 6.17 -12.12
CA MET A 74 -2.92 5.40 -11.58
C MET A 74 -4.09 5.45 -12.57
N ASP A 75 -4.54 4.27 -12.99
CA ASP A 75 -5.59 4.15 -14.01
C ASP A 75 -6.61 3.09 -13.63
N TYR A 76 -7.82 3.55 -13.33
CA TYR A 76 -8.95 2.67 -13.02
C TYR A 76 -9.59 2.11 -14.28
N ALA A 77 -9.44 2.75 -15.43
CA ALA A 77 -10.13 2.34 -16.65
C ALA A 77 -9.45 1.16 -17.37
N GLY A 78 -8.25 0.75 -16.94
CA GLY A 78 -7.52 -0.35 -17.57
C GLY A 78 -6.87 -0.02 -18.92
N LYS A 79 -6.67 1.27 -19.24
CA LYS A 79 -6.30 1.78 -20.58
C LYS A 79 -4.87 2.28 -20.70
N ARG A 80 -4.21 2.60 -19.58
CA ARG A 80 -2.84 3.13 -19.50
C ARG A 80 -1.86 2.12 -18.92
N LEU A 81 -2.21 0.83 -18.94
CA LEU A 81 -1.31 -0.23 -18.52
C LEU A 81 -0.58 -0.78 -19.73
N GLN A 82 0.71 -1.01 -19.59
CA GLN A 82 1.53 -1.69 -20.58
C GLN A 82 2.10 -2.96 -19.99
N SER A 83 1.92 -4.06 -20.70
CA SER A 83 2.59 -5.31 -20.35
C SER A 83 4.09 -5.14 -20.58
N VAL A 84 4.88 -5.43 -19.55
CA VAL A 84 6.34 -5.34 -19.57
C VAL A 84 6.94 -6.68 -19.18
N GLN A 85 8.13 -6.99 -19.71
CA GLN A 85 8.88 -8.12 -19.18
C GLN A 85 9.41 -7.72 -17.80
N GLY A 86 8.77 -8.22 -16.75
CA GLY A 86 9.17 -7.91 -15.39
C GLY A 86 8.75 -8.94 -14.36
N THR A 87 9.43 -8.91 -13.23
CA THR A 87 9.19 -9.80 -12.08
C THR A 87 9.37 -9.01 -10.78
N ILE A 88 8.74 -9.48 -9.73
CA ILE A 88 9.01 -9.03 -8.36
C ILE A 88 9.34 -10.24 -7.50
N ASN A 89 10.35 -10.11 -6.64
CA ASN A 89 10.66 -11.08 -5.60
C ASN A 89 10.53 -10.38 -4.25
N ILE A 90 9.72 -10.97 -3.37
CA ILE A 90 9.48 -10.52 -2.00
C ILE A 90 10.04 -11.59 -1.09
N ASP A 91 11.07 -11.24 -0.32
CA ASP A 91 11.67 -12.10 0.69
C ASP A 91 11.79 -11.28 1.99
N VAL A 92 10.81 -11.44 2.89
CA VAL A 92 10.68 -10.60 4.08
C VAL A 92 10.30 -11.39 5.32
N ASP A 93 10.69 -10.85 6.49
CA ASP A 93 10.27 -11.33 7.81
C ASP A 93 9.54 -10.20 8.56
N GLU A 94 8.21 -10.31 8.68
CA GLU A 94 7.41 -9.26 9.33
C GLU A 94 7.75 -9.08 10.82
N ARG A 95 8.23 -10.14 11.50
CA ARG A 95 8.53 -10.08 12.94
C ARG A 95 9.70 -9.16 13.26
N THR A 96 10.55 -8.94 12.26
CA THR A 96 11.75 -8.13 12.36
C THR A 96 11.71 -6.90 11.47
N ASN A 97 10.63 -6.71 10.70
CA ASN A 97 10.50 -5.66 9.70
C ASN A 97 11.73 -5.58 8.76
N SER A 98 12.18 -6.75 8.29
CA SER A 98 13.42 -6.88 7.52
C SER A 98 13.27 -7.76 6.29
N GLY A 99 14.25 -7.71 5.40
CA GLY A 99 14.28 -8.45 4.14
C GLY A 99 14.44 -7.53 2.93
N HIS A 100 14.05 -8.02 1.77
CA HIS A 100 14.19 -7.31 0.51
C HIS A 100 12.99 -7.55 -0.41
N VAL A 101 12.56 -6.48 -1.06
CA VAL A 101 11.68 -6.53 -2.22
C VAL A 101 12.46 -6.00 -3.43
N ILE A 102 12.60 -6.86 -4.44
CA ILE A 102 13.32 -6.54 -5.66
C ILE A 102 12.36 -6.72 -6.84
N ALA A 103 12.06 -5.62 -7.52
CA ALA A 103 11.31 -5.65 -8.76
C ALA A 103 12.23 -5.27 -9.92
N GLU A 104 12.16 -6.01 -11.02
CA GLU A 104 12.92 -5.75 -12.24
C GLU A 104 11.97 -5.76 -13.43
N PHE A 105 12.11 -4.80 -14.33
CA PHE A 105 11.33 -4.76 -15.56
C PHE A 105 12.08 -4.06 -16.69
N THR A 106 11.65 -4.31 -17.93
CA THR A 106 12.19 -3.65 -19.13
C THR A 106 11.11 -2.80 -19.79
N GLU A 107 11.50 -1.60 -20.24
CA GLU A 107 10.66 -0.76 -21.10
C GLU A 107 11.51 -0.24 -22.26
N GLY A 108 11.20 -0.70 -23.47
CA GLY A 108 12.03 -0.43 -24.64
C GLY A 108 13.47 -0.96 -24.43
N PRO A 109 14.51 -0.14 -24.65
CA PRO A 109 15.90 -0.56 -24.45
C PRO A 109 16.34 -0.52 -22.98
N ASP A 110 15.55 0.10 -22.11
CA ASP A 110 15.94 0.41 -20.73
C ASP A 110 15.56 -0.72 -19.77
N ARG A 111 16.45 -0.98 -18.82
CA ARG A 111 16.24 -1.92 -17.71
C ARG A 111 16.09 -1.16 -16.42
N TYR A 112 15.02 -1.45 -15.69
CA TYR A 112 14.71 -0.84 -14.42
C TYR A 112 14.79 -1.88 -13.30
N ARG A 113 15.29 -1.44 -12.15
CA ARG A 113 15.34 -2.25 -10.93
C ARG A 113 14.93 -1.40 -9.74
N ILE A 114 13.96 -1.86 -8.98
CA ILE A 114 13.51 -1.25 -7.74
C ILE A 114 13.99 -2.13 -6.59
N VAL A 115 14.69 -1.54 -5.64
CA VAL A 115 15.14 -2.21 -4.42
C VAL A 115 14.52 -1.51 -3.22
N MET A 116 13.69 -2.23 -2.48
CA MET A 116 13.11 -1.81 -1.21
C MET A 116 13.60 -2.75 -0.11
N ASP A 117 14.44 -2.22 0.77
CA ASP A 117 15.12 -2.95 1.86
C ASP A 117 15.13 -2.19 3.19
N ARG A 118 14.46 -1.04 3.23
CA ARG A 118 14.34 -0.18 4.41
C ARG A 118 12.88 0.03 4.73
N PHE A 119 12.32 -0.88 5.51
CA PHE A 119 10.95 -0.83 5.99
C PHE A 119 10.82 0.13 7.18
N ALA A 120 9.74 0.90 7.20
CA ALA A 120 9.44 1.83 8.27
C ALA A 120 7.95 2.17 8.31
N ALA A 121 7.37 2.15 9.51
CA ALA A 121 6.00 2.59 9.73
C ALA A 121 5.90 4.13 9.84
N LYS A 122 4.87 4.68 9.21
CA LYS A 122 4.36 6.06 9.37
C LYS A 122 2.99 6.10 10.04
N ALA A 123 2.34 4.95 10.22
CA ALA A 123 1.05 4.81 10.87
C ALA A 123 0.98 3.50 11.67
N PRO A 124 0.13 3.41 12.72
CA PRO A 124 0.05 2.23 13.58
C PRO A 124 -0.25 0.92 12.84
N PHE A 125 -1.06 0.96 11.78
CA PHE A 125 -1.44 -0.25 11.02
C PHE A 125 -0.29 -0.89 10.23
N GLN A 126 0.84 -0.20 10.10
CA GLN A 126 2.00 -0.64 9.32
C GLN A 126 2.98 -1.49 10.14
N ASP A 127 2.77 -1.63 11.45
CA ASP A 127 3.50 -2.52 12.37
C ASP A 127 5.04 -2.53 12.25
N GLY A 128 5.63 -1.33 12.16
CA GLY A 128 7.08 -1.16 12.00
C GLY A 128 7.55 -1.09 10.54
N GLY A 129 6.69 -1.40 9.57
CA GLY A 129 6.95 -1.29 8.14
C GLY A 129 6.52 -2.50 7.34
N ILE A 130 6.13 -3.62 7.96
CA ILE A 130 5.58 -4.82 7.34
C ILE A 130 4.44 -5.32 8.22
N ALA A 131 3.28 -5.58 7.62
CA ALA A 131 2.12 -6.08 8.33
C ALA A 131 1.33 -7.06 7.46
N THR A 132 0.61 -7.98 8.11
CA THR A 132 -0.26 -8.96 7.45
C THR A 132 -1.70 -8.82 7.90
N ARG A 133 -2.62 -9.29 7.05
CA ARG A 133 -4.05 -9.40 7.36
C ARG A 133 -4.71 -8.07 7.71
N ILE A 134 -4.45 -7.07 6.88
CA ILE A 134 -4.98 -5.72 7.07
C ILE A 134 -5.95 -5.35 5.96
N TYR A 135 -6.91 -4.49 6.28
CA TYR A 135 -7.63 -3.75 5.24
C TYR A 135 -6.96 -2.40 5.05
N GLU A 136 -6.71 -2.04 3.79
CA GLU A 136 -6.21 -0.73 3.37
C GLU A 136 -7.15 -0.12 2.32
N HIS A 137 -7.02 1.19 2.12
CA HIS A 137 -7.76 2.00 1.16
C HIS A 137 -9.27 2.04 1.40
N GLY A 138 -10.01 2.60 0.43
CA GLY A 138 -11.44 2.85 0.50
C GLY A 138 -11.85 3.52 1.80
N ASP A 139 -12.73 2.86 2.54
CA ASP A 139 -13.25 3.29 3.84
C ASP A 139 -12.62 2.57 5.04
N SER A 140 -11.49 1.87 4.85
CA SER A 140 -10.84 1.11 5.93
C SER A 140 -10.31 1.97 7.08
N GLY A 141 -10.11 3.27 6.84
CA GLY A 141 -9.40 4.18 7.75
C GLY A 141 -7.88 4.04 7.70
N ASN A 142 -7.34 3.16 6.85
CA ASN A 142 -5.91 2.94 6.64
C ASN A 142 -5.53 3.27 5.19
N GLY A 143 -4.35 3.86 5.00
CA GLY A 143 -3.88 4.27 3.68
C GLY A 143 -4.67 5.44 3.08
N ASP A 144 -4.33 5.83 1.86
CA ASP A 144 -5.14 6.77 1.09
C ASP A 144 -6.38 6.06 0.50
N PRO A 145 -7.46 6.78 0.17
CA PRO A 145 -8.68 6.17 -0.34
C PRO A 145 -8.70 6.11 -1.88
N LEU A 146 -7.54 5.98 -2.54
CA LEU A 146 -7.48 5.92 -4.01
C LEU A 146 -7.85 4.53 -4.54
N TYR A 147 -7.69 3.47 -3.76
CA TYR A 147 -8.13 2.13 -4.11
C TYR A 147 -9.43 1.73 -3.41
N PRO A 148 -10.15 0.68 -3.89
CA PRO A 148 -11.20 0.04 -3.10
C PRO A 148 -10.69 -0.45 -1.74
N LYS A 149 -11.57 -0.66 -0.75
CA LYS A 149 -11.15 -1.27 0.51
C LYS A 149 -10.69 -2.71 0.25
N THR A 150 -9.38 -2.93 0.29
CA THR A 150 -8.76 -4.19 -0.15
C THR A 150 -8.16 -4.93 1.03
N TRP A 151 -8.31 -6.25 1.05
CA TRP A 151 -7.63 -7.11 2.00
C TRP A 151 -6.20 -7.39 1.52
N LEU A 152 -5.22 -6.99 2.33
CA LEU A 152 -3.81 -7.28 2.11
C LEU A 152 -3.44 -8.52 2.91
N TYR A 153 -2.99 -9.55 2.21
CA TYR A 153 -2.35 -10.71 2.81
C TYR A 153 -1.02 -10.31 3.46
N LEU A 154 -0.27 -9.42 2.80
CA LEU A 154 1.00 -8.85 3.24
C LEU A 154 1.14 -7.45 2.64
N GLY A 155 1.49 -6.46 3.46
CA GLY A 155 1.84 -5.12 3.03
C GLY A 155 3.20 -4.72 3.58
N GLY A 156 3.94 -3.89 2.85
CA GLY A 156 5.15 -3.27 3.38
C GLY A 156 5.30 -1.82 2.94
N TRP A 157 5.79 -0.98 3.85
CA TRP A 157 6.01 0.45 3.68
C TRP A 157 7.44 0.80 4.06
N GLY A 158 8.02 1.78 3.37
CA GLY A 158 9.40 2.14 3.58
C GLY A 158 9.94 3.03 2.49
N THR A 159 11.22 2.85 2.16
CA THR A 159 11.86 3.55 1.04
C THR A 159 12.50 2.59 0.05
N ALA A 160 12.50 2.99 -1.21
CA ALA A 160 13.15 2.26 -2.29
C ALA A 160 14.21 3.11 -3.02
N THR A 161 15.13 2.41 -3.68
CA THR A 161 16.02 2.97 -4.69
C THR A 161 15.65 2.37 -6.04
N VAL A 162 15.42 3.23 -7.03
CA VAL A 162 15.12 2.87 -8.41
C VAL A 162 16.38 3.08 -9.24
N PHE A 163 16.75 2.08 -10.02
CA PHE A 163 17.87 2.09 -10.94
C PHE A 163 17.37 2.05 -12.37
N LYS A 164 18.07 2.75 -13.28
CA LYS A 164 17.90 2.68 -14.74
C LYS A 164 19.24 2.30 -15.35
N ASN A 165 19.29 1.18 -16.07
CA ASN A 165 20.49 0.64 -16.71
C ASN A 165 21.70 0.50 -15.76
N GLY A 166 21.44 0.24 -14.47
CA GLY A 166 22.46 0.10 -13.43
C GLY A 166 22.76 1.38 -12.66
N ASP A 167 22.41 2.55 -13.19
CA ASP A 167 22.60 3.84 -12.52
C ASP A 167 21.41 4.18 -11.62
N VAL A 168 21.68 4.86 -10.50
CA VAL A 168 20.63 5.32 -9.59
C VAL A 168 19.80 6.39 -10.30
N LEU A 169 18.51 6.11 -10.48
CA LEU A 169 17.53 7.05 -11.03
C LEU A 169 16.83 7.81 -9.90
N TYR A 170 16.28 7.09 -8.92
CA TYR A 170 15.63 7.67 -7.74
C TYR A 170 16.15 7.01 -6.47
N LYS A 171 16.39 7.79 -5.42
CA LYS A 171 16.98 7.29 -4.18
C LYS A 171 16.17 7.74 -2.97
N ASP A 172 15.92 6.80 -2.06
CA ASP A 172 15.22 7.04 -0.79
C ASP A 172 13.81 7.61 -1.00
N TYR A 173 13.15 7.17 -2.08
CA TYR A 173 11.77 7.51 -2.39
C TYR A 173 10.83 6.64 -1.58
N ASP A 174 9.66 7.17 -1.20
CA ASP A 174 8.67 6.40 -0.48
C ASP A 174 8.19 5.24 -1.35
N ALA A 175 8.08 4.05 -0.76
CA ALA A 175 7.65 2.86 -1.46
C ALA A 175 6.67 2.05 -0.63
N HIS A 176 5.78 1.36 -1.32
CA HIS A 176 4.80 0.47 -0.73
C HIS A 176 4.52 -0.69 -1.68
N PHE A 177 4.56 -1.91 -1.15
CA PHE A 177 4.09 -3.08 -1.86
C PHE A 177 2.88 -3.69 -1.13
N MET A 178 1.98 -4.29 -1.91
CA MET A 178 0.76 -4.93 -1.45
C MET A 178 0.64 -6.29 -2.12
N VAL A 179 0.56 -7.36 -1.33
CA VAL A 179 0.08 -8.67 -1.78
C VAL A 179 -1.38 -8.75 -1.34
N MET A 180 -2.30 -8.72 -2.30
CA MET A 180 -3.70 -8.41 -1.99
C MET A 180 -4.70 -9.23 -2.78
N GLU A 181 -5.95 -9.21 -2.33
CA GLU A 181 -7.08 -9.64 -3.16
C GLU A 181 -7.08 -8.86 -4.47
N ARG A 182 -7.46 -9.53 -5.55
CA ARG A 182 -7.41 -8.92 -6.87
C ARG A 182 -8.46 -7.81 -7.00
N SER A 183 -8.03 -6.59 -7.28
CA SER A 183 -8.88 -5.42 -7.51
C SER A 183 -9.12 -5.17 -9.00
N ARG A 184 -8.19 -5.60 -9.86
CA ARG A 184 -8.30 -5.44 -11.33
C ARG A 184 -9.08 -6.58 -11.97
N ASP A 185 -9.95 -6.25 -12.90
CA ASP A 185 -10.59 -7.24 -13.77
C ASP A 185 -9.50 -7.91 -14.66
N PRO A 186 -9.40 -9.26 -14.69
CA PRO A 186 -8.33 -9.95 -15.43
C PRO A 186 -8.38 -9.78 -16.94
N GLN A 187 -9.53 -9.37 -17.50
CA GLN A 187 -9.70 -9.24 -18.94
C GLN A 187 -9.51 -7.80 -19.39
N THR A 188 -9.97 -6.85 -18.58
CA THR A 188 -9.95 -5.42 -18.95
C THR A 188 -8.94 -4.60 -18.17
N HIS A 189 -8.35 -5.15 -17.10
CA HIS A 189 -7.53 -4.47 -16.10
C HIS A 189 -8.24 -3.28 -15.42
N GLU A 190 -9.57 -3.18 -15.56
CA GLU A 190 -10.36 -2.14 -14.92
C GLU A 190 -10.38 -2.36 -13.41
N VAL A 191 -10.08 -1.31 -12.64
CA VAL A 191 -10.38 -1.24 -11.21
C VAL A 191 -11.73 -0.54 -11.09
N ARG A 192 -12.76 -1.26 -10.65
CA ARG A 192 -14.11 -0.70 -10.54
C ARG A 192 -14.19 0.20 -9.30
N TYR A 193 -13.74 1.46 -9.43
CA TYR A 193 -13.65 2.42 -8.33
C TYR A 193 -13.70 3.89 -8.79
N PRO A 194 -14.29 4.83 -8.00
CA PRO A 194 -15.14 4.57 -6.85
C PRO A 194 -16.48 3.97 -7.27
N VAL A 195 -16.94 2.96 -6.54
CA VAL A 195 -18.26 2.35 -6.78
C VAL A 195 -19.06 2.33 -5.49
N LYS A 196 -20.37 2.58 -5.61
CA LYS A 196 -21.30 2.33 -4.51
C LYS A 196 -21.45 0.81 -4.37
N ARG A 197 -20.91 0.26 -3.29
CA ARG A 197 -21.02 -1.17 -2.96
C ARG A 197 -22.47 -1.63 -3.08
N SER A 198 -22.68 -2.68 -3.87
CA SER A 198 -23.99 -3.28 -4.10
C SER A 198 -24.12 -4.66 -3.46
N LEU A 199 -23.00 -5.29 -3.06
CA LEU A 199 -22.94 -6.66 -2.54
C LEU A 199 -22.01 -6.78 -1.31
N PRO A 200 -22.30 -7.69 -0.36
CA PRO A 200 -21.48 -7.91 0.84
C PRO A 200 -20.06 -8.43 0.56
N GLY A 201 -19.76 -8.95 -0.62
CA GLY A 201 -18.40 -9.41 -0.96
C GLY A 201 -17.35 -8.30 -1.06
N GLY A 202 -17.78 -7.03 -1.14
CA GLY A 202 -16.87 -5.92 -1.41
C GLY A 202 -16.61 -5.74 -2.91
N GLU A 203 -15.59 -4.96 -3.23
CA GLU A 203 -15.24 -4.53 -4.59
C GLU A 203 -14.09 -5.34 -5.21
N THR A 204 -13.44 -6.19 -4.42
CA THR A 204 -12.29 -7.04 -4.80
C THR A 204 -12.74 -8.48 -5.06
N ASP A 205 -11.98 -9.22 -5.86
CA ASP A 205 -12.17 -10.66 -6.04
C ASP A 205 -11.30 -11.45 -5.03
N PRO A 206 -11.92 -12.06 -4.01
CA PRO A 206 -11.20 -12.81 -2.98
C PRO A 206 -10.60 -14.13 -3.50
N ALA A 207 -11.03 -14.62 -4.66
CA ALA A 207 -10.45 -15.80 -5.30
C ALA A 207 -9.22 -15.47 -6.15
N GLY A 208 -8.98 -14.19 -6.44
CA GLY A 208 -7.80 -13.69 -7.14
C GLY A 208 -6.77 -13.11 -6.19
N MET A 209 -5.52 -13.05 -6.65
CA MET A 209 -4.42 -12.39 -5.94
C MET A 209 -3.63 -11.55 -6.93
N GLU A 210 -3.23 -10.36 -6.50
CA GLU A 210 -2.32 -9.50 -7.25
C GLU A 210 -1.24 -8.92 -6.33
N ILE A 211 -0.12 -8.51 -6.92
CA ILE A 211 0.89 -7.71 -6.24
C ILE A 211 0.92 -6.34 -6.88
N ASP A 212 0.78 -5.30 -6.07
CA ASP A 212 1.01 -3.91 -6.47
C ASP A 212 2.29 -3.38 -5.80
N LEU A 213 3.09 -2.62 -6.53
CA LEU A 213 4.25 -1.88 -6.01
C LEU A 213 4.20 -0.46 -6.57
N TRP A 214 4.24 0.52 -5.68
CA TRP A 214 4.54 1.90 -6.09
C TRP A 214 5.77 2.48 -5.40
N VAL A 215 6.43 3.39 -6.13
CA VAL A 215 7.53 4.22 -5.64
C VAL A 215 7.24 5.66 -6.02
N ARG A 216 7.28 6.57 -5.04
CA ARG A 216 6.86 7.97 -5.25
C ARG A 216 7.81 9.00 -4.68
N SER A 217 7.84 10.16 -5.33
CA SER A 217 8.55 11.34 -4.87
C SER A 217 7.94 11.92 -3.60
N LYS A 218 8.71 12.77 -2.91
CA LYS A 218 8.18 13.60 -1.81
C LYS A 218 7.44 14.81 -2.36
N GLU A 219 7.96 15.34 -3.46
CA GLU A 219 7.44 16.48 -4.20
C GLU A 219 6.04 16.16 -4.74
N GLN A 220 5.12 17.10 -4.57
CA GLN A 220 3.73 17.00 -5.00
C GLN A 220 3.53 17.73 -6.34
N ASN A 221 2.67 17.19 -7.18
CA ASN A 221 2.18 17.84 -8.39
C ASN A 221 0.67 17.61 -8.50
N THR A 222 -0.13 18.65 -8.25
CA THR A 222 -1.59 18.53 -8.25
C THR A 222 -2.20 18.31 -9.64
N ASN A 223 -1.39 18.36 -10.70
CA ASN A 223 -1.82 18.01 -12.05
C ASN A 223 -1.68 16.50 -12.33
N ASN A 224 -1.01 15.75 -11.44
CA ASN A 224 -0.81 14.31 -11.58
C ASN A 224 -1.85 13.53 -10.78
N PHE A 225 -2.13 12.31 -11.23
CA PHE A 225 -2.91 11.35 -10.48
C PHE A 225 -2.16 10.02 -10.31
N PRO A 226 -1.67 9.70 -9.09
CA PRO A 226 -1.77 10.45 -7.83
C PRO A 226 -0.88 11.72 -7.81
N PRO A 227 -1.06 12.65 -6.85
CA PRO A 227 -0.50 14.02 -6.92
C PRO A 227 0.99 14.11 -6.55
N PHE A 228 1.81 13.18 -7.02
CA PHE A 228 3.27 13.15 -6.83
C PHE A 228 3.96 13.54 -8.12
N GLU A 229 5.09 14.25 -8.04
CA GLU A 229 5.90 14.56 -9.24
C GLU A 229 6.32 13.30 -9.99
N ILE A 230 6.67 12.24 -9.25
CA ILE A 230 7.01 10.92 -9.79
C ILE A 230 6.18 9.88 -9.04
N PHE A 231 5.55 8.97 -9.78
CA PHE A 231 4.83 7.82 -9.24
C PHE A 231 5.05 6.61 -10.14
N VAL A 232 6.06 5.80 -9.85
CA VAL A 232 6.29 4.54 -10.55
C VAL A 232 5.33 3.51 -9.99
N HIS A 233 4.51 2.87 -10.82
CA HIS A 233 3.50 1.92 -10.37
C HIS A 233 3.51 0.67 -11.25
N LEU A 234 3.72 -0.48 -10.62
CA LEU A 234 3.66 -1.78 -11.28
C LEU A 234 2.67 -2.69 -10.57
N CYS A 235 2.05 -3.57 -11.35
CA CYS A 235 1.28 -4.69 -10.82
C CYS A 235 1.70 -6.02 -11.47
N TRP A 236 1.52 -7.11 -10.73
CA TRP A 236 1.75 -8.48 -11.18
C TRP A 236 0.51 -9.31 -10.90
N GLU A 237 -0.02 -9.96 -11.94
CA GLU A 237 -1.27 -10.73 -11.86
C GLU A 237 -1.04 -12.22 -11.58
N GLU A 238 0.19 -12.71 -11.72
CA GLU A 238 0.56 -14.06 -11.32
C GLU A 238 1.40 -14.04 -10.05
N VAL A 239 0.84 -14.58 -8.96
CA VAL A 239 1.52 -14.64 -7.65
C VAL A 239 1.84 -16.08 -7.29
N THR A 240 3.12 -16.35 -7.04
CA THR A 240 3.59 -17.63 -6.48
C THR A 240 4.05 -17.41 -5.05
N TRP A 241 3.40 -18.07 -4.09
CA TRP A 241 3.82 -18.09 -2.70
C TRP A 241 4.47 -19.44 -2.37
N ARG A 242 5.74 -19.40 -1.96
CA ARG A 242 6.50 -20.60 -1.59
C ARG A 242 6.51 -20.76 -0.07
N SER A 243 6.24 -21.97 0.41
CA SER A 243 6.50 -22.31 1.80
C SER A 243 8.01 -22.43 2.03
N VAL A 244 8.46 -22.07 3.24
CA VAL A 244 9.79 -22.44 3.69
C VAL A 244 9.81 -23.96 3.83
N GLY A 245 10.56 -24.64 2.97
CA GLY A 245 10.82 -26.07 3.12
C GLY A 245 11.51 -26.31 4.46
N LYS A 246 11.01 -27.28 5.24
CA LYS A 246 11.77 -27.81 6.37
C LYS A 246 12.95 -28.64 5.88
#